data_AF-A0A0F2QXJ5-F1
#
_entry.id   AF-A0A0F2QXJ5-F1
#
_cell.length_a   1.000
_cell.length_b   1.000
_cell.length_c   1.000
_cell.angle_alpha   90.00
_cell.angle_beta   90.00
_cell.angle_gamma   90.00
#
_symmetry.space_group_name_H-M   'P 1'
#
loop_
_entity.id
_entity.type
_entity.pdbx_description
1 polymer ?
#
loop_
_entity_poly.entity_id
_entity_poly.type
_entity_poly.pdbx_seq_one_letter_code
_entity_poly.pdbx_strand_id
1 'polypeptide(L)'
;MSGCAFFGSTTYRPNPLTVLPDRVHLRNVPFHAQAALQCGPAALAMALGYSGRDVQPEMLAQQVYTPGRKGSLQSAVIGATRRNARLAYPIQGLDCLLAALAAGRPVIVLQNLGLSWIPRWHYAVAVGYDLNEQQIILHTGDMRDRRVGLAIFTRTWRRADQWGLQVLVPGEMPACSEESAYLQAALGLQQAGQTDAALAAFSAGAEHWPGSSAAQMAFGNALYAGGDFSGAIRAFEQAGQRAPADGAAFNNLAHVLAETGALEAAESAAQHAVDLGGPHHAIYRQTLEEIRQRRQGRQ
;
A
#
# COMPACT_ATOMS: atom_id res chain seq x y z
N MET A 1 8.18 -20.47 2.18
CA MET A 1 6.85 -20.77 2.77
C MET A 1 5.97 -19.55 2.60
N SER A 2 4.93 -19.67 1.77
CA SER A 2 4.04 -18.59 1.39
C SER A 2 3.13 -18.19 2.56
N GLY A 3 3.36 -17.02 3.13
CA GLY A 3 2.46 -16.43 4.11
C GLY A 3 1.24 -15.84 3.39
N CYS A 4 0.11 -16.55 3.44
CA CYS A 4 -1.19 -15.93 3.23
C CYS A 4 -1.45 -14.97 4.38
N ALA A 5 -1.18 -13.68 4.19
CA ALA A 5 -1.60 -12.65 5.14
C ALA A 5 -3.13 -12.54 5.07
N PHE A 6 -3.78 -12.97 6.15
CA PHE A 6 -5.17 -12.64 6.42
C PHE A 6 -5.34 -11.12 6.43
N PHE A 7 -6.28 -10.61 5.64
CA PHE A 7 -6.78 -9.25 5.81
C PHE A 7 -7.53 -9.20 7.14
N GLY A 8 -6.83 -8.78 8.20
CA GLY A 8 -7.50 -8.37 9.43
C GLY A 8 -8.38 -7.17 9.11
N SER A 9 -9.68 -7.26 9.43
CA SER A 9 -10.60 -6.13 9.34
C SER A 9 -10.25 -5.09 10.41
N THR A 10 -9.28 -4.23 10.14
CA THR A 10 -9.09 -2.99 10.90
C THR A 10 -10.06 -1.96 10.34
N THR A 11 -11.14 -1.71 11.09
CA THR A 11 -12.06 -0.63 10.77
C THR A 11 -11.35 0.71 10.99
N TYR A 12 -10.98 1.37 9.89
CA TYR A 12 -10.61 2.77 9.92
C TYR A 12 -11.70 3.55 10.66
N ARG A 13 -11.33 4.18 11.78
CA ARG A 13 -12.16 5.19 12.44
C ARG A 13 -11.74 6.55 11.88
N PRO A 14 -12.63 7.27 11.18
CA PRO A 14 -12.30 8.60 10.71
C PRO A 14 -11.87 9.50 11.87
N ASN A 15 -10.91 10.39 11.61
CA ASN A 15 -10.60 11.45 12.55
C ASN A 15 -11.87 12.29 12.74
N PRO A 16 -12.41 12.42 13.97
CA PRO A 16 -13.67 13.14 14.22
C PRO A 16 -13.62 14.62 13.84
N LEU A 17 -12.44 15.16 13.51
CA LEU A 17 -12.25 16.55 13.08
C LEU A 17 -12.26 16.75 11.55
N THR A 18 -12.31 15.69 10.74
CA THR A 18 -12.36 15.84 9.28
C THR A 18 -13.78 16.20 8.84
N VAL A 19 -14.06 17.49 8.71
CA VAL A 19 -15.30 17.97 8.11
C VAL A 19 -15.22 17.72 6.60
N LEU A 20 -16.09 16.85 6.09
CA LEU A 20 -16.21 16.61 4.64
C LEU A 20 -16.92 17.80 3.98
N PRO A 21 -16.44 18.31 2.84
CA PRO A 21 -17.21 19.25 2.03
C PRO A 21 -18.55 18.64 1.63
N ASP A 22 -19.61 19.45 1.46
CA ASP A 22 -20.92 18.93 1.05
C ASP A 22 -20.90 18.25 -0.32
N ARG A 23 -20.03 18.74 -1.22
CA ARG A 23 -19.95 18.30 -2.62
C ARG A 23 -18.51 18.25 -3.07
N VAL A 24 -18.16 17.15 -3.74
CA VAL A 24 -16.85 16.94 -4.35
C VAL A 24 -17.04 16.37 -5.75
N HIS A 25 -16.32 16.90 -6.74
CA HIS A 25 -16.29 16.34 -8.08
C HIS A 25 -14.93 16.53 -8.74
N LEU A 26 -14.22 15.42 -8.93
CA LEU A 26 -12.90 15.34 -9.57
C LEU A 26 -13.08 15.28 -11.09
N ARG A 27 -13.22 16.45 -11.72
CA ARG A 27 -13.53 16.57 -13.16
C ARG A 27 -12.40 16.12 -14.09
N ASN A 28 -11.17 16.10 -13.57
CA ASN A 28 -9.96 15.83 -14.36
C ASN A 28 -9.54 14.35 -14.35
N VAL A 29 -10.39 13.46 -13.81
CA VAL A 29 -10.16 12.01 -13.93
C VAL A 29 -10.33 11.62 -15.40
N PRO A 30 -9.33 11.00 -16.05
CA PRO A 30 -9.47 10.49 -17.40
C PRO A 30 -10.65 9.53 -17.50
N PHE A 31 -11.25 9.41 -18.68
CA PHE A 31 -12.38 8.50 -18.88
C PHE A 31 -12.10 7.60 -20.08
N HIS A 32 -12.14 6.29 -19.83
CA HIS A 32 -12.06 5.27 -20.86
C HIS A 32 -13.41 4.55 -20.91
N ALA A 33 -14.17 4.79 -21.97
CA ALA A 33 -15.46 4.13 -22.22
C ALA A 33 -15.21 2.69 -22.68
N GLN A 34 -15.87 1.70 -22.06
CA GLN A 34 -15.72 0.32 -22.52
C GLN A 34 -16.93 -0.59 -22.27
N ALA A 35 -17.13 -1.53 -23.19
CA ALA A 35 -18.20 -2.53 -23.16
C ALA A 35 -17.91 -3.69 -22.19
N ALA A 36 -18.91 -4.54 -21.95
CA ALA A 36 -18.90 -5.61 -20.95
C ALA A 36 -17.66 -6.53 -21.07
N LEU A 37 -17.05 -6.86 -19.92
CA LEU A 37 -15.85 -7.69 -19.66
C LEU A 37 -14.50 -6.96 -19.47
N GLN A 38 -14.41 -5.64 -19.70
CA GLN A 38 -13.14 -4.89 -19.55
C GLN A 38 -13.17 -3.79 -18.47
N CYS A 39 -14.14 -3.83 -17.55
CA CYS A 39 -14.29 -2.78 -16.53
C CYS A 39 -13.08 -2.64 -15.57
N GLY A 40 -12.34 -3.72 -15.31
CA GLY A 40 -11.13 -3.69 -14.47
C GLY A 40 -9.97 -2.90 -15.10
N PRO A 41 -9.50 -3.28 -16.31
CA PRO A 41 -8.48 -2.53 -17.04
C PRO A 41 -8.84 -1.07 -17.27
N ALA A 42 -10.09 -0.77 -17.65
CA ALA A 42 -10.55 0.62 -17.84
C ALA A 42 -10.51 1.43 -16.54
N ALA A 43 -11.02 0.87 -15.43
CA ALA A 43 -10.97 1.53 -14.12
C ALA A 43 -9.53 1.79 -13.66
N LEU A 44 -8.64 0.83 -13.89
CA LEU A 44 -7.22 0.98 -13.58
C LEU A 44 -6.54 2.04 -14.47
N ALA A 45 -6.81 2.05 -15.77
CA ALA A 45 -6.29 3.06 -16.70
C ALA A 45 -6.68 4.49 -16.26
N MET A 46 -7.95 4.70 -15.91
CA MET A 46 -8.43 6.00 -15.42
C MET A 46 -7.69 6.45 -14.14
N ALA A 47 -7.52 5.54 -13.18
CA ALA A 47 -6.84 5.84 -11.91
C ALA A 47 -5.32 6.04 -12.09
N LEU A 48 -4.69 5.23 -12.94
CA LEU A 48 -3.28 5.41 -13.33
C LEU A 48 -3.06 6.76 -14.01
N GLY A 49 -3.90 7.10 -14.99
CA GLY A 49 -3.83 8.37 -15.71
C GLY A 49 -3.98 9.56 -14.77
N TYR A 50 -4.91 9.50 -13.82
CA TYR A 50 -5.06 10.53 -12.79
C TYR A 50 -3.81 10.65 -11.90
N SER A 51 -3.18 9.53 -11.57
CA SER A 51 -1.90 9.51 -10.83
C SER A 51 -0.68 9.88 -11.69
N GLY A 52 -0.86 10.31 -12.95
CA GLY A 52 0.23 10.69 -13.85
C GLY A 52 0.90 9.54 -14.62
N ARG A 53 0.24 8.38 -14.76
CA ARG A 53 0.67 7.26 -15.62
C ARG A 53 -0.35 7.02 -16.71
N ASP A 54 -0.09 7.54 -17.91
CA ASP A 54 -0.96 7.26 -19.06
C ASP A 54 -0.70 5.85 -19.59
N VAL A 55 -1.66 4.94 -19.36
CA VAL A 55 -1.60 3.54 -19.80
C VAL A 55 -2.96 3.16 -20.36
N GLN A 56 -2.98 2.67 -21.60
CA GLN A 56 -4.22 2.31 -22.27
C GLN A 56 -4.83 1.01 -21.70
N PRO A 57 -6.17 0.91 -21.57
CA PRO A 57 -6.84 -0.28 -21.03
C PRO A 57 -6.44 -1.59 -21.71
N GLU A 58 -6.17 -1.57 -23.01
CA GLU A 58 -5.82 -2.73 -23.82
C GLU A 58 -4.48 -3.34 -23.38
N MET A 59 -3.52 -2.50 -22.99
CA MET A 59 -2.23 -2.94 -22.45
C MET A 59 -2.37 -3.56 -21.05
N LEU A 60 -3.33 -3.06 -20.27
CA LEU A 60 -3.63 -3.58 -18.92
C LEU A 60 -4.46 -4.85 -18.97
N ALA A 61 -5.24 -5.09 -20.03
CA ALA A 61 -6.07 -6.27 -20.17
C ALA A 61 -5.26 -7.56 -20.04
N GLN A 62 -4.07 -7.64 -20.66
CA GLN A 62 -3.19 -8.80 -20.56
C GLN A 62 -2.66 -9.04 -19.13
N GLN A 63 -2.61 -7.99 -18.30
CA GLN A 63 -2.10 -8.04 -16.94
C GLN A 63 -3.17 -8.33 -15.89
N VAL A 64 -4.43 -8.04 -16.22
CA VAL A 64 -5.54 -7.95 -15.26
C VAL A 64 -6.72 -8.87 -15.61
N TYR A 65 -6.77 -9.41 -16.83
CA TYR A 65 -7.78 -10.38 -17.26
C TYR A 65 -7.41 -11.81 -16.85
N THR A 66 -8.40 -12.60 -16.43
CA THR A 66 -8.22 -14.03 -16.12
C THR A 66 -9.20 -14.86 -16.94
N PRO A 67 -8.73 -15.65 -17.92
CA PRO A 67 -9.60 -16.55 -18.69
C PRO A 67 -10.38 -17.51 -17.76
N GLY A 68 -11.67 -17.71 -18.01
CA GLY A 68 -12.54 -18.59 -17.22
C GLY A 68 -13.26 -17.94 -16.03
N ARG A 69 -12.89 -16.71 -15.66
CA ARG A 69 -13.66 -15.87 -14.72
C ARG A 69 -14.15 -14.64 -15.49
N LYS A 70 -15.45 -14.36 -15.48
CA LYS A 70 -16.08 -13.26 -16.24
C LYS A 70 -15.71 -11.87 -15.67
N GLY A 71 -14.42 -11.53 -15.57
CA GLY A 71 -13.92 -10.25 -15.06
C GLY A 71 -12.52 -10.31 -14.45
N SER A 72 -12.07 -9.17 -13.92
CA SER A 72 -10.75 -8.99 -13.32
C SER A 72 -10.72 -9.27 -11.83
N LEU A 73 -9.71 -9.98 -11.35
CA LEU A 73 -9.49 -10.22 -9.93
C LEU A 73 -8.93 -8.96 -9.25
N GLN A 74 -9.36 -8.70 -8.01
CA GLN A 74 -8.85 -7.58 -7.20
C GLN A 74 -7.32 -7.65 -7.07
N SER A 75 -6.76 -8.84 -6.86
CA SER A 75 -5.32 -9.08 -6.79
C SER A 75 -4.59 -8.73 -8.09
N ALA A 76 -5.23 -8.94 -9.24
CA ALA A 76 -4.64 -8.61 -10.53
C ALA A 76 -4.60 -7.09 -10.75
N VAL A 77 -5.66 -6.36 -10.36
CA VAL A 77 -5.68 -4.89 -10.37
C VAL A 77 -4.60 -4.32 -9.44
N ILE A 78 -4.47 -4.85 -8.22
CA ILE A 78 -3.42 -4.48 -7.26
C ILE A 78 -2.02 -4.74 -7.85
N GLY A 79 -1.80 -5.92 -8.41
CA GLY A 79 -0.52 -6.29 -9.01
C GLY A 79 -0.15 -5.40 -10.20
N ALA A 80 -1.11 -5.10 -11.08
CA ALA A 80 -0.89 -4.19 -12.21
C ALA A 80 -0.64 -2.74 -11.75
N THR A 81 -1.31 -2.29 -10.68
CA THR A 81 -1.04 -0.98 -10.07
C THR A 81 0.43 -0.88 -9.63
N ARG A 82 0.91 -1.90 -8.91
CA ARG A 82 2.30 -1.97 -8.44
C ARG A 82 3.30 -2.02 -9.59
N ARG A 83 3.05 -2.83 -10.63
CA ARG A 83 3.92 -2.89 -11.84
C ARG A 83 4.04 -1.55 -12.57
N ASN A 84 3.09 -0.64 -12.39
CA ASN A 84 3.13 0.72 -12.94
C ASN A 84 3.72 1.75 -11.96
N ALA A 85 4.50 1.30 -10.97
CA ALA A 85 5.17 2.13 -9.97
C ALA A 85 4.19 3.07 -9.24
N ARG A 86 3.03 2.53 -8.85
CA ARG A 86 2.03 3.22 -8.04
C ARG A 86 1.71 2.43 -6.79
N LEU A 87 1.55 3.16 -5.69
CA LEU A 87 1.20 2.58 -4.40
C LEU A 87 -0.27 2.17 -4.45
N ALA A 88 -0.52 0.87 -4.28
CA ALA A 88 -1.85 0.27 -4.33
C ALA A 88 -2.44 0.21 -2.91
N TYR A 89 -3.11 1.28 -2.49
CA TYR A 89 -3.60 1.42 -1.11
C TYR A 89 -5.08 0.96 -0.99
N PRO A 90 -5.39 0.02 -0.10
CA PRO A 90 -6.76 -0.47 0.04
C PRO A 90 -7.67 0.57 0.69
N ILE A 91 -8.89 0.71 0.15
CA ILE A 91 -9.96 1.52 0.73
C ILE A 91 -11.06 0.57 1.20
N GLN A 92 -11.50 0.75 2.44
CA GLN A 92 -12.63 0.02 3.02
C GLN A 92 -13.53 0.97 3.78
N GLY A 93 -14.84 0.79 3.62
CA GLY A 93 -15.84 1.60 4.32
C GLY A 93 -16.11 2.95 3.66
N LEU A 94 -17.33 3.46 3.89
CA LEU A 94 -17.81 4.67 3.24
C LEU A 94 -17.03 5.91 3.69
N ASP A 95 -16.67 6.00 4.96
CA ASP A 95 -15.98 7.16 5.52
C ASP A 95 -14.60 7.38 4.87
N CYS A 96 -13.82 6.29 4.73
CA CYS A 96 -12.51 6.32 4.06
C CYS A 96 -12.65 6.63 2.56
N LEU A 97 -13.69 6.11 1.89
CA LEU A 97 -13.98 6.46 0.50
C LEU A 97 -14.30 7.96 0.34
N LEU A 98 -15.18 8.52 1.17
CA LEU A 98 -15.55 9.93 1.11
C LEU A 98 -14.36 10.84 1.47
N ALA A 99 -13.57 10.47 2.48
CA ALA A 99 -12.34 11.18 2.85
C ALA A 99 -11.30 11.17 1.72
N ALA A 100 -11.12 10.03 1.03
CA ALA A 100 -10.26 9.93 -0.14
C ALA A 100 -10.71 10.89 -1.26
N LEU A 101 -12.00 10.88 -1.59
CA LEU A 101 -12.55 11.77 -2.60
C LEU A 101 -12.39 13.24 -2.20
N ALA A 102 -12.67 13.59 -0.95
CA ALA A 102 -12.48 14.94 -0.40
C ALA A 102 -11.02 15.42 -0.47
N ALA A 103 -10.07 14.50 -0.31
CA ALA A 103 -8.64 14.76 -0.48
C ALA A 103 -8.19 14.79 -1.96
N GLY A 104 -9.13 14.83 -2.91
CA GLY A 104 -8.83 14.94 -4.33
C GLY A 104 -8.40 13.63 -4.98
N ARG A 105 -8.73 12.47 -4.39
CA ARG A 105 -8.20 11.18 -4.83
C ARG A 105 -9.31 10.23 -5.27
N PRO A 106 -9.42 9.90 -6.57
CA PRO A 106 -10.41 8.96 -7.06
C PRO A 106 -10.12 7.56 -6.53
N VAL A 107 -11.16 6.73 -6.43
CA VAL A 107 -11.06 5.38 -5.88
C VAL A 107 -11.68 4.40 -6.85
N ILE A 108 -10.92 3.37 -7.24
CA ILE A 108 -11.48 2.23 -7.95
C ILE A 108 -12.35 1.46 -6.96
N VAL A 109 -13.60 1.18 -7.31
CA VAL A 109 -14.55 0.43 -6.47
C VAL A 109 -15.05 -0.79 -7.22
N LEU A 110 -15.27 -1.90 -6.50
CA LEU A 110 -15.88 -3.11 -7.05
C LEU A 110 -17.29 -3.25 -6.52
N GLN A 111 -18.28 -3.32 -7.38
CA GLN A 111 -19.69 -3.53 -6.99
C GLN A 111 -20.19 -4.88 -7.49
N ASN A 112 -21.14 -5.47 -6.76
CA ASN A 112 -21.97 -6.54 -7.28
C ASN A 112 -23.37 -6.00 -7.59
N LEU A 113 -23.60 -5.69 -8.87
CA LEU A 113 -24.85 -5.15 -9.40
C LEU A 113 -25.90 -6.24 -9.67
N GLY A 114 -25.54 -7.51 -9.45
CA GLY A 114 -26.43 -8.65 -9.63
C GLY A 114 -27.38 -8.88 -8.47
N LEU A 115 -28.14 -9.97 -8.55
CA LEU A 115 -28.95 -10.50 -7.45
C LEU A 115 -28.14 -11.57 -6.73
N SER A 116 -28.55 -11.94 -5.52
CA SER A 116 -27.80 -12.88 -4.67
C SER A 116 -27.56 -14.24 -5.34
N TRP A 117 -28.43 -14.66 -6.27
CA TRP A 117 -28.34 -15.92 -7.01
C TRP A 117 -27.60 -15.83 -8.37
N ILE A 118 -27.41 -14.63 -8.93
CA ILE A 118 -26.61 -14.40 -10.15
C ILE A 118 -25.79 -13.11 -9.95
N PRO A 119 -24.52 -13.23 -9.50
CA PRO A 119 -23.67 -12.06 -9.27
C PRO A 119 -23.28 -11.38 -10.59
N ARG A 120 -23.18 -10.05 -10.58
CA ARG A 120 -22.63 -9.23 -11.68
C ARG A 120 -21.58 -8.28 -11.13
N TRP A 121 -20.33 -8.73 -11.17
CA TRP A 121 -19.18 -7.96 -10.73
C TRP A 121 -18.86 -6.82 -11.69
N HIS A 122 -18.64 -5.63 -11.14
CA HIS A 122 -18.49 -4.41 -11.92
C HIS A 122 -17.53 -3.44 -11.27
N TYR A 123 -16.42 -3.11 -11.94
CA TYR A 123 -15.53 -2.04 -11.53
C TYR A 123 -16.06 -0.69 -12.01
N ALA A 124 -15.86 0.32 -11.19
CA ALA A 124 -16.08 1.73 -11.50
C ALA A 124 -14.99 2.57 -10.82
N VAL A 125 -14.89 3.84 -11.20
CA VAL A 125 -14.04 4.81 -10.48
C VAL A 125 -14.96 5.82 -9.82
N ALA A 126 -14.92 5.88 -8.50
CA ALA A 126 -15.56 6.96 -7.76
C ALA A 126 -14.75 8.24 -7.96
N VAL A 127 -15.43 9.30 -8.39
CA VAL A 127 -14.83 10.59 -8.75
C VAL A 127 -15.46 11.75 -8.00
N GLY A 128 -16.37 11.49 -7.07
CA GLY A 128 -17.03 12.54 -6.31
C GLY A 128 -18.26 12.07 -5.56
N TYR A 129 -18.88 13.00 -4.86
CA TYR A 129 -20.12 12.80 -4.12
C TYR A 129 -20.86 14.12 -3.94
N ASP A 130 -22.14 14.02 -3.60
CA ASP A 130 -23.00 15.13 -3.19
C ASP A 130 -23.79 14.66 -1.95
N LEU A 131 -23.40 15.13 -0.77
CA LEU A 131 -24.04 14.73 0.49
C LEU A 131 -25.41 15.38 0.66
N ASN A 132 -25.63 16.55 0.08
CA ASN A 132 -26.93 17.21 0.10
C ASN A 132 -27.96 16.41 -0.70
N GLU A 133 -27.56 15.88 -1.85
CA GLU A 133 -28.41 15.03 -2.70
C GLU A 133 -28.32 13.53 -2.37
N GLN A 134 -27.46 13.14 -1.42
CA GLN A 134 -27.17 11.75 -1.04
C GLN A 134 -26.76 10.90 -2.24
N GLN A 135 -25.79 11.39 -3.04
CA GLN A 135 -25.30 10.74 -4.25
C GLN A 135 -23.78 10.52 -4.24
N ILE A 136 -23.35 9.47 -4.94
CA ILE A 136 -21.96 9.26 -5.36
C ILE A 136 -21.85 9.45 -6.88
N ILE A 137 -20.72 9.98 -7.34
CA ILE A 137 -20.42 10.22 -8.76
C ILE A 137 -19.39 9.18 -9.21
N LEU A 138 -19.72 8.42 -10.25
CA LEU A 138 -18.90 7.32 -10.77
C LEU A 138 -18.59 7.51 -12.26
N HIS A 139 -17.36 7.22 -12.66
CA HIS A 139 -17.05 6.81 -14.03
C HIS A 139 -17.28 5.30 -14.16
N THR A 140 -18.21 4.88 -15.02
CA THR A 140 -18.68 3.48 -15.01
C THR A 140 -19.21 3.03 -16.38
N GLY A 141 -18.70 1.90 -16.89
CA GLY A 141 -19.05 1.40 -18.22
C GLY A 141 -18.74 2.41 -19.32
N ASP A 142 -19.76 2.84 -20.05
CA ASP A 142 -19.73 3.88 -21.08
C ASP A 142 -20.22 5.26 -20.56
N MET A 143 -20.50 5.38 -19.26
CA MET A 143 -21.03 6.59 -18.63
C MET A 143 -19.97 7.32 -17.80
N ARG A 144 -19.65 8.55 -18.21
CA ARG A 144 -18.91 9.52 -17.40
C ARG A 144 -19.85 10.16 -16.37
N ASP A 145 -19.34 10.47 -15.18
CA ASP A 145 -20.04 11.23 -14.12
C ASP A 145 -21.45 10.73 -13.78
N ARG A 146 -21.65 9.41 -13.81
CA ARG A 146 -22.92 8.80 -13.45
C ARG A 146 -23.17 9.02 -11.96
N ARG A 147 -24.27 9.72 -11.67
CA ARG A 147 -24.77 9.91 -10.31
C ARG A 147 -25.59 8.70 -9.87
N VAL A 148 -25.31 8.17 -8.69
CA VAL A 148 -26.02 7.03 -8.09
C VAL A 148 -26.34 7.37 -6.65
N GLY A 149 -27.55 7.04 -6.18
CA GLY A 149 -27.92 7.24 -4.78
C GLY A 149 -26.97 6.48 -3.84
N LEU A 150 -26.49 7.15 -2.79
CA LEU A 150 -25.46 6.67 -1.88
C LEU A 150 -25.87 5.38 -1.16
N ALA A 151 -27.16 5.25 -0.82
CA ALA A 151 -27.71 4.03 -0.23
C ALA A 151 -27.66 2.83 -1.19
N ILE A 152 -27.96 3.05 -2.47
CA ILE A 152 -27.90 2.02 -3.52
C ILE A 152 -26.45 1.60 -3.75
N PHE A 153 -25.55 2.58 -3.88
CA PHE A 153 -24.12 2.36 -4.00
C PHE A 153 -23.61 1.49 -2.83
N THR A 154 -23.81 1.95 -1.59
CA THR A 154 -23.32 1.26 -0.39
C THR A 154 -23.85 -0.17 -0.30
N ARG A 155 -25.12 -0.41 -0.64
CA ARG A 155 -25.72 -1.76 -0.65
C ARG A 155 -25.05 -2.68 -1.66
N THR A 156 -24.79 -2.20 -2.89
CA THR A 156 -24.15 -3.00 -3.94
C THR A 156 -22.64 -3.17 -3.73
N TRP A 157 -22.01 -2.20 -3.08
CA TRP A 157 -20.60 -2.21 -2.71
C TRP A 157 -20.31 -3.16 -1.54
N ARG A 158 -21.21 -3.24 -0.55
CA ARG A 158 -21.10 -4.19 0.57
C ARG A 158 -21.06 -5.65 0.15
N ARG A 159 -21.69 -5.99 -0.98
CA ARG A 159 -21.64 -7.34 -1.57
C ARG A 159 -20.26 -7.72 -2.14
N ALA A 160 -19.37 -6.74 -2.25
CA ALA A 160 -17.97 -6.89 -2.61
C ALA A 160 -17.06 -6.54 -1.43
N ASP A 161 -17.55 -6.75 -0.20
CA ASP A 161 -16.86 -6.43 1.06
C ASP A 161 -16.38 -4.98 1.15
N GLN A 162 -17.10 -4.06 0.49
CA GLN A 162 -16.75 -2.64 0.42
C GLN A 162 -15.32 -2.43 -0.09
N TRP A 163 -14.89 -3.25 -1.04
CA TRP A 163 -13.55 -3.18 -1.59
C TRP A 163 -13.37 -1.94 -2.48
N GLY A 164 -12.35 -1.16 -2.17
CA GLY A 164 -11.83 -0.11 -3.03
C GLY A 164 -10.30 -0.11 -3.08
N LEU A 165 -9.78 0.58 -4.09
CA LEU A 165 -8.35 0.73 -4.31
C LEU A 165 -8.04 2.17 -4.70
N GLN A 166 -7.15 2.80 -3.95
CA GLN A 166 -6.55 4.07 -4.32
C GLN A 166 -5.21 3.82 -5.00
N VAL A 167 -4.99 4.51 -6.12
CA VAL A 167 -3.77 4.45 -6.91
C VAL A 167 -2.97 5.72 -6.63
N LEU A 168 -1.95 5.61 -5.79
CA LEU A 168 -1.20 6.76 -5.29
C LEU A 168 0.18 6.89 -5.93
N VAL A 169 0.63 8.13 -6.07
CA VAL A 169 2.04 8.39 -6.34
C VAL A 169 2.83 7.96 -5.10
N PRO A 170 3.91 7.17 -5.23
CA PRO A 170 4.71 6.77 -4.09
C PRO A 170 5.22 8.00 -3.32
N GLY A 171 5.05 8.00 -2.01
CA GLY A 171 5.32 9.15 -1.13
C GLY A 171 4.06 9.91 -0.70
N GLU A 172 2.92 9.73 -1.37
CA GLU A 172 1.66 10.33 -0.95
C GLU A 172 0.99 9.56 0.19
N MET A 173 0.53 10.28 1.22
CA MET A 173 -0.27 9.68 2.30
C MET A 173 -1.77 9.64 1.99
N PRO A 174 -2.46 8.50 2.10
CA PRO A 174 -3.92 8.43 1.96
C PRO A 174 -4.64 9.23 3.05
N ALA A 175 -5.81 9.79 2.74
CA ALA A 175 -6.60 10.55 3.73
C ALA A 175 -7.01 9.68 4.94
N CYS A 176 -7.30 8.41 4.69
CA CYS A 176 -7.50 7.39 5.71
C CYS A 176 -6.22 6.56 5.88
N SER A 177 -5.17 7.20 6.40
CA SER A 177 -3.88 6.55 6.65
C SER A 177 -3.93 5.63 7.86
N GLU A 178 -3.66 4.34 7.62
CA GLU A 178 -3.41 3.34 8.64
C GLU A 178 -2.01 2.75 8.39
N GLU A 179 -1.19 2.70 9.44
CA GLU A 179 0.24 2.39 9.32
C GLU A 179 0.47 1.03 8.69
N SER A 180 -0.19 -0.01 9.21
CA SER A 180 0.02 -1.37 8.74
C SER A 180 -0.42 -1.53 7.28
N ALA A 181 -1.57 -0.97 6.90
CA ALA A 181 -2.07 -1.01 5.53
C ALA A 181 -1.12 -0.28 4.56
N TYR A 182 -0.57 0.85 4.98
CA TYR A 182 0.34 1.64 4.15
C TYR A 182 1.69 0.93 3.96
N LEU A 183 2.29 0.43 5.05
CA LEU A 183 3.54 -0.32 4.98
C LEU A 183 3.39 -1.61 4.15
N GLN A 184 2.24 -2.29 4.21
CA GLN A 184 1.95 -3.44 3.34
C GLN A 184 1.80 -3.04 1.87
N ALA A 185 1.21 -1.88 1.58
CA ALA A 185 1.14 -1.36 0.22
C ALA A 185 2.55 -1.04 -0.33
N ALA A 186 3.43 -0.44 0.48
CA ALA A 186 4.81 -0.13 0.13
C ALA A 186 5.65 -1.41 -0.07
N LEU A 187 5.49 -2.40 0.80
CA LEU A 187 6.11 -3.73 0.63
C LEU A 187 5.67 -4.39 -0.69
N GLY A 188 4.41 -4.18 -1.08
CA GLY A 188 3.90 -4.63 -2.37
C GLY A 188 4.63 -4.03 -3.58
N LEU A 189 5.09 -2.77 -3.49
CA LEU A 189 5.95 -2.16 -4.53
C LEU A 189 7.32 -2.83 -4.59
N GLN A 190 7.94 -3.07 -3.43
CA GLN A 190 9.24 -3.73 -3.34
C GLN A 190 9.18 -5.15 -3.93
N GLN A 191 8.15 -5.92 -3.59
CA GLN A 191 7.92 -7.26 -4.14
C GLN A 191 7.67 -7.25 -5.66
N ALA A 192 7.16 -6.14 -6.21
CA ALA A 192 6.99 -5.94 -7.63
C ALA A 192 8.27 -5.43 -8.34
N GLY A 193 9.40 -5.35 -7.64
CA GLY A 193 10.68 -4.87 -8.16
C GLY A 193 10.75 -3.35 -8.36
N GLN A 194 9.78 -2.59 -7.83
CA GLN A 194 9.74 -1.13 -7.97
C GLN A 194 10.50 -0.48 -6.80
N THR A 195 11.82 -0.63 -6.79
CA THR A 195 12.68 -0.25 -5.65
C THR A 195 12.58 1.23 -5.31
N ASP A 196 12.71 2.14 -6.28
CA ASP A 196 12.65 3.59 -6.03
C ASP A 196 11.27 4.02 -5.50
N ALA A 197 10.21 3.45 -6.07
CA ALA A 197 8.84 3.69 -5.63
C ALA A 197 8.62 3.18 -4.19
N ALA A 198 9.13 1.99 -3.87
CA ALA A 198 9.04 1.43 -2.53
C ALA A 198 9.80 2.31 -1.53
N LEU A 199 11.01 2.76 -1.88
CA LEU A 199 11.82 3.65 -1.03
C LEU A 199 11.09 4.96 -0.75
N ALA A 200 10.54 5.62 -1.78
CA ALA A 200 9.76 6.84 -1.60
C ALA A 200 8.52 6.62 -0.71
N ALA A 201 7.83 5.49 -0.88
CA ALA A 201 6.70 5.14 -0.03
C ALA A 201 7.12 4.90 1.42
N PHE A 202 8.17 4.12 1.67
CA PHE A 202 8.67 3.84 3.02
C PHE A 202 9.20 5.09 3.72
N SER A 203 9.90 5.99 3.01
CA SER A 203 10.34 7.29 3.56
C SER A 203 9.14 8.08 4.08
N ALA A 204 8.12 8.25 3.24
CA ALA A 204 6.93 9.00 3.62
C ALA A 204 6.16 8.32 4.77
N GLY A 205 6.18 6.98 4.85
CA GLY A 205 5.62 6.24 5.99
C GLY A 205 6.40 6.51 7.29
N ALA A 206 7.73 6.44 7.25
CA ALA A 206 8.58 6.73 8.41
C ALA A 206 8.45 8.20 8.87
N GLU A 207 8.25 9.13 7.94
CA GLU A 207 7.96 10.54 8.23
C GLU A 207 6.57 10.75 8.84
N HIS A 208 5.55 10.03 8.33
CA HIS A 208 4.18 10.15 8.82
C HIS A 208 3.98 9.48 10.20
N TRP A 209 4.70 8.40 10.47
CA TRP A 209 4.69 7.68 11.75
C TRP A 209 6.08 7.69 12.42
N PRO A 210 6.59 8.85 12.89
CA PRO A 210 7.95 8.97 13.42
C PRO A 210 8.17 8.21 14.75
N GLY A 211 7.08 7.80 15.40
CA GLY A 211 7.10 6.95 16.60
C GLY A 211 7.12 5.45 16.31
N SER A 212 6.90 5.03 15.05
CA SER A 212 6.81 3.62 14.71
C SER A 212 8.19 3.02 14.44
N SER A 213 8.55 2.03 15.26
CA SER A 213 9.72 1.19 14.98
C SER A 213 9.55 0.39 13.68
N ALA A 214 8.34 -0.11 13.38
CA ALA A 214 8.08 -0.89 12.18
C ALA A 214 8.26 -0.06 10.90
N ALA A 215 7.81 1.20 10.90
CA ALA A 215 8.01 2.11 9.76
C ALA A 215 9.49 2.43 9.55
N GLN A 216 10.23 2.70 10.62
CA GLN A 216 11.68 2.94 10.57
C GLN A 216 12.46 1.69 10.11
N MET A 217 12.08 0.50 10.59
CA MET A 217 12.65 -0.77 10.15
C MET A 217 12.42 -1.00 8.64
N ALA A 218 11.21 -0.78 8.16
CA ALA A 218 10.88 -0.94 6.75
C ALA A 218 11.66 0.05 5.87
N PHE A 219 11.79 1.30 6.31
CA PHE A 219 12.60 2.30 5.61
C PHE A 219 14.09 1.96 5.62
N GLY A 220 14.65 1.53 6.76
CA GLY A 220 16.04 1.08 6.85
C GLY A 220 16.34 -0.11 5.94
N ASN A 221 15.42 -1.08 5.86
CA ASN A 221 15.55 -2.21 4.94
C ASN A 221 15.54 -1.77 3.47
N ALA A 222 14.70 -0.80 3.11
CA ALA A 222 14.64 -0.26 1.75
C ALA A 222 15.91 0.52 1.39
N LEU A 223 16.45 1.32 2.33
CA LEU A 223 17.72 2.04 2.16
C LEU A 223 18.88 1.06 1.99
N TYR A 224 18.93 0.01 2.80
CA TYR A 224 19.93 -1.06 2.70
C TYR A 224 19.88 -1.73 1.33
N ALA A 225 18.68 -2.09 0.84
CA ALA A 225 18.50 -2.70 -0.48
C ALA A 225 18.89 -1.74 -1.63
N GLY A 226 18.72 -0.43 -1.43
CA GLY A 226 19.17 0.61 -2.35
C GLY A 226 20.66 0.98 -2.25
N GLY A 227 21.40 0.41 -1.30
CA GLY A 227 22.82 0.68 -1.07
C GLY A 227 23.12 1.95 -0.26
N ASP A 228 22.12 2.66 0.26
CA ASP A 228 22.34 3.77 1.20
C ASP A 228 22.54 3.22 2.62
N PHE A 229 23.73 2.69 2.86
CA PHE A 229 24.08 2.10 4.15
C PHE A 229 24.10 3.13 5.28
N SER A 230 24.51 4.38 5.01
CA SER A 230 24.50 5.44 6.01
C SER A 230 23.07 5.82 6.42
N GLY A 231 22.14 5.88 5.46
CA GLY A 231 20.71 6.04 5.73
C GLY A 231 20.14 4.87 6.51
N ALA A 232 20.45 3.64 6.11
CA ALA A 232 19.97 2.43 6.77
C ALA A 232 20.41 2.35 8.23
N ILE A 233 21.68 2.67 8.53
CA ILE A 233 22.20 2.78 9.90
C ILE A 233 21.33 3.72 10.74
N ARG A 234 21.10 4.96 10.26
CA ARG A 234 20.28 5.95 10.99
C ARG A 234 18.85 5.46 11.22
N ALA A 235 18.25 4.82 10.22
CA ALA A 235 16.89 4.29 10.34
C ALA A 235 16.79 3.15 11.36
N PHE A 236 17.76 2.22 11.37
CA PHE A 236 17.78 1.13 12.36
C PHE A 236 18.11 1.63 13.78
N GLU A 237 18.97 2.63 13.93
CA GLU A 237 19.20 3.31 15.21
C GLU A 237 17.90 3.94 15.73
N GLN A 238 17.15 4.64 14.87
CA GLN A 238 15.84 5.20 15.24
C GLN A 238 14.84 4.10 15.62
N ALA A 239 14.78 3.00 14.86
CA ALA A 239 13.93 1.87 15.20
C ALA A 239 14.26 1.29 16.58
N GLY A 240 15.55 1.09 16.89
CA GLY A 240 16.02 0.62 18.20
C GLY A 240 15.71 1.61 19.32
N GLN A 241 15.79 2.91 19.08
CA GLN A 241 15.36 3.93 20.05
C GLN A 241 13.85 3.90 20.33
N ARG A 242 13.02 3.56 19.33
CA ARG A 242 11.56 3.47 19.49
C ARG A 242 11.12 2.15 20.12
N ALA A 243 11.85 1.07 19.89
CA ALA A 243 11.59 -0.25 20.46
C ALA A 243 12.87 -0.83 21.08
N PRO A 244 13.33 -0.32 22.24
CA PRO A 244 14.62 -0.71 22.83
C PRO A 244 14.68 -2.16 23.31
N ALA A 245 13.53 -2.83 23.45
CA ALA A 245 13.44 -4.24 23.80
C ALA A 245 13.37 -5.16 22.57
N ASP A 246 13.32 -4.62 21.35
CA ASP A 246 13.26 -5.40 20.12
C ASP A 246 14.66 -5.57 19.52
N GLY A 247 15.21 -6.79 19.64
CA GLY A 247 16.52 -7.13 19.09
C GLY A 247 16.62 -7.04 17.56
N ALA A 248 15.49 -6.99 16.83
CA ALA A 248 15.52 -7.02 15.37
C ALA A 248 16.20 -5.79 14.76
N ALA A 249 15.96 -4.61 15.35
CA ALA A 249 16.59 -3.37 14.91
C ALA A 249 18.12 -3.40 15.10
N PHE A 250 18.59 -3.91 16.23
CA PHE A 250 20.01 -4.03 16.52
C PHE A 250 20.70 -5.10 15.67
N ASN A 251 20.01 -6.20 15.35
CA ASN A 251 20.52 -7.19 14.42
C ASN A 251 20.67 -6.61 13.00
N ASN A 252 19.68 -5.85 12.52
CA ASN A 252 19.76 -5.19 11.22
C ASN A 252 20.85 -4.12 11.19
N LEU A 253 21.01 -3.36 12.28
CA LEU A 253 22.11 -2.42 12.48
C LEU A 253 23.47 -3.14 12.41
N ALA A 254 23.60 -4.30 13.05
CA ALA A 254 24.83 -5.09 13.01
C ALA A 254 25.20 -5.53 11.59
N HIS A 255 24.22 -6.00 10.80
CA HIS A 255 24.46 -6.37 9.40
C HIS A 255 25.00 -5.19 8.58
N VAL A 256 24.36 -4.03 8.63
CA VAL A 256 24.80 -2.88 7.83
C VAL A 256 26.16 -2.31 8.31
N LEU A 257 26.44 -2.35 9.61
CA LEU A 257 27.75 -1.98 10.15
C LEU A 257 28.85 -2.95 9.68
N ALA A 258 28.54 -4.25 9.61
CA ALA A 258 29.48 -5.25 9.12
C ALA A 258 29.78 -5.06 7.63
N GLU A 259 28.77 -4.76 6.81
CA GLU A 259 28.92 -4.49 5.37
C GLU A 259 29.74 -3.21 5.10
N THR A 260 29.61 -2.20 5.95
CA THR A 260 30.42 -0.96 5.88
C THR A 260 31.81 -1.12 6.53
N GLY A 261 32.14 -2.29 7.07
CA GLY A 261 33.44 -2.62 7.63
C GLY A 261 33.67 -2.18 9.07
N ALA A 262 32.67 -1.60 9.75
CA ALA A 262 32.70 -1.22 11.16
C ALA A 262 32.47 -2.44 12.06
N LEU A 263 33.36 -3.42 12.00
CA LEU A 263 33.16 -4.75 12.59
C LEU A 263 33.06 -4.73 14.12
N GLU A 264 33.74 -3.83 14.81
CA GLU A 264 33.64 -3.68 16.28
C GLU A 264 32.23 -3.20 16.68
N ALA A 265 31.71 -2.18 15.98
CA ALA A 265 30.37 -1.67 16.22
C ALA A 265 29.31 -2.72 15.83
N ALA A 266 29.54 -3.46 14.75
CA ALA A 266 28.69 -4.55 14.32
C ALA A 266 28.61 -5.67 15.38
N GLU A 267 29.75 -6.08 15.94
CA GLU A 267 29.79 -7.11 17.00
C GLU A 267 29.02 -6.64 18.24
N SER A 268 29.20 -5.37 18.64
CA SER A 268 28.46 -4.79 19.78
C SER A 268 26.95 -4.78 19.56
N ALA A 269 26.49 -4.36 18.37
CA ALA A 269 25.08 -4.35 18.02
C ALA A 269 24.47 -5.77 17.97
N ALA A 270 25.19 -6.73 17.40
CA ALA A 270 24.74 -8.13 17.34
C ALA A 270 24.68 -8.77 18.73
N GLN A 271 25.67 -8.49 19.59
CA GLN A 271 25.67 -8.96 20.98
C GLN A 271 24.47 -8.37 21.72
N HIS A 272 24.17 -7.08 21.54
CA HIS A 272 23.00 -6.46 22.16
C HIS A 272 21.69 -7.11 21.70
N ALA A 273 21.55 -7.42 20.40
CA ALA A 273 20.39 -8.16 19.89
C ALA A 273 20.25 -9.54 20.54
N VAL A 274 21.36 -10.27 20.72
CA VAL A 274 21.41 -11.57 21.41
C VAL A 274 20.96 -11.44 22.86
N ASP A 275 21.47 -10.44 23.58
CA ASP A 275 21.15 -10.21 25.00
C ASP A 275 19.66 -9.88 25.21
N LEU A 276 19.03 -9.18 24.26
CA LEU A 276 17.59 -8.87 24.27
C LEU A 276 16.71 -10.11 24.02
N GLY A 277 17.21 -11.12 23.31
CA GLY A 277 16.50 -12.36 23.05
C GLY A 277 15.28 -12.22 22.13
N GLY A 278 14.19 -12.95 22.42
CA GLY A 278 12.95 -12.93 21.63
C GLY A 278 12.87 -13.99 20.51
N PRO A 279 11.82 -13.94 19.67
CA PRO A 279 11.50 -15.01 18.71
C PRO A 279 12.60 -15.28 17.67
N HIS A 280 13.42 -14.27 17.37
CA HIS A 280 14.51 -14.36 16.38
C HIS A 280 15.90 -14.55 17.01
N HIS A 281 15.99 -14.87 18.31
CA HIS A 281 17.26 -15.01 19.03
C HIS A 281 18.27 -15.97 18.37
N ALA A 282 17.79 -17.02 17.70
CA ALA A 282 18.65 -17.93 16.94
C ALA A 282 19.37 -17.22 15.77
N ILE A 283 18.67 -16.34 15.05
CA ILE A 283 19.22 -15.54 13.95
C ILE A 283 20.23 -14.52 14.49
N TYR A 284 19.95 -13.92 15.66
CA TYR A 284 20.86 -12.95 16.28
C TYR A 284 22.21 -13.60 16.65
N ARG A 285 22.17 -14.80 17.21
CA ARG A 285 23.41 -15.56 17.53
C ARG A 285 24.20 -15.93 16.29
N GLN A 286 23.52 -16.30 15.20
CA GLN A 286 24.18 -16.57 13.93
C GLN A 286 24.88 -15.32 13.39
N THR A 287 24.19 -14.18 13.37
CA THR A 287 24.74 -12.90 12.92
C THR A 287 25.98 -12.50 13.74
N LEU A 288 25.92 -12.64 15.06
CA LEU A 288 27.05 -12.37 15.95
C LEU A 288 28.27 -13.25 15.64
N GLU A 289 28.05 -14.54 15.42
CA GLU A 289 29.12 -15.49 15.08
C GLU A 289 29.77 -15.15 13.73
N GLU A 290 28.96 -14.87 12.71
CA GLU A 290 29.44 -14.46 11.38
C GLU A 290 30.30 -13.18 11.44
N ILE A 291 29.88 -12.19 12.24
CA ILE A 291 30.63 -10.94 12.43
C ILE A 291 31.96 -11.20 13.16
N ARG A 292 31.97 -12.04 14.20
CA ARG A 292 33.19 -12.42 14.94
C ARG A 292 34.20 -13.11 14.04
N GLN A 293 33.75 -14.05 13.20
CA GLN A 293 34.61 -14.74 12.24
C GLN A 293 35.21 -13.77 11.22
N ARG A 294 34.39 -12.85 10.66
CA ARG A 294 34.87 -11.81 9.74
C ARG A 294 35.93 -10.91 10.40
N ARG A 295 35.79 -10.59 11.69
CA ARG A 295 36.76 -9.76 12.42
C ARG A 295 38.07 -10.50 12.67
N GLN A 296 38.02 -11.77 13.06
CA GLN A 296 39.21 -12.60 13.27
C GLN A 296 40.00 -12.82 11.98
N GLY A 297 39.34 -12.94 10.82
CA GLY A 297 40.01 -13.10 9.53
C GLY A 297 40.66 -11.82 8.96
N ARG A 298 40.47 -10.65 9.60
CA ARG A 298 41.11 -9.38 9.20
C ARG A 298 42.33 -9.02 10.05
N GLN A 299 42.57 -9.73 11.15
CA GLN A 299 43.73 -9.55 12.03
C GLN A 299 44.91 -10.41 11.55
#